data_AF-A0A0E3PLI6-F1
#
_entry.id   AF-A0A0E3PLI6-F1
#
_cell.length_a   1.000
_cell.length_b   1.000
_cell.length_c   1.000
_cell.angle_alpha   90.00
_cell.angle_beta   90.00
_cell.angle_gamma   90.00
#
_symmetry.space_group_name_H-M   'P 1'
#
loop_
_entity.id
_entity.type
_entity.pdbx_description
1 polymer ?
#
loop_
_entity_poly.entity_id
_entity_poly.type
_entity_poly.pdbx_seq_one_letter_code
_entity_poly.pdbx_strand_id
1 'polypeptide(L)'
;MKYKAEISIFQQKIEELSFLPRNPTVARIFRVIRLSENAGSGFDKMFGGWKSYDEVEPEVSGEVDYYKIVFPLEKVTEIRDSNAPVNAPVNAPINAPVKLTISEEEILELIENDINITYDTIAESLGKNRTTIMRNIKKLKDRGILTRIGSDKTGHWIVIRK
;
A
#
# COMPACT_ATOMS: atom_id res chain seq x y z
N MET A 1 36.26 6.51 -2.57
CA MET A 1 35.37 7.61 -2.11
C MET A 1 34.71 8.40 -3.24
N LYS A 2 35.40 8.73 -4.36
CA LYS A 2 34.80 9.47 -5.50
C LYS A 2 33.57 8.79 -6.14
N TYR A 3 33.62 7.47 -6.37
CA TYR A 3 32.52 6.72 -6.98
C TYR A 3 31.20 6.72 -6.20
N LYS A 4 31.24 6.79 -4.85
CA LYS A 4 30.02 6.79 -4.03
C LYS A 4 29.31 8.15 -4.07
N ALA A 5 30.08 9.23 -4.22
CA ALA A 5 29.56 10.58 -4.38
C ALA A 5 28.93 10.78 -5.77
N GLU A 6 29.56 10.25 -6.83
CA GLU A 6 29.02 10.34 -8.20
C GLU A 6 27.69 9.60 -8.37
N ILE A 7 27.54 8.42 -7.76
CA ILE A 7 26.27 7.67 -7.76
C ILE A 7 25.18 8.45 -7.01
N SER A 8 25.51 9.07 -5.86
CA SER A 8 24.57 9.88 -5.09
C SER A 8 24.11 11.12 -5.85
N ILE A 9 25.03 11.81 -6.55
CA ILE A 9 24.72 12.98 -7.38
C ILE A 9 23.88 12.56 -8.58
N PHE A 10 24.15 11.40 -9.19
CA PHE A 10 23.36 10.88 -10.31
C PHE A 10 21.93 10.50 -9.90
N GLN A 11 21.76 9.86 -8.74
CA GLN A 11 20.44 9.56 -8.16
C GLN A 11 19.67 10.84 -7.83
N GLN A 12 20.32 11.82 -7.20
CA GLN A 12 19.72 13.13 -6.90
C GLN A 12 19.32 13.90 -8.17
N LYS A 13 20.11 13.78 -9.24
CA LYS A 13 19.82 14.42 -10.54
C LYS A 13 18.68 13.73 -11.30
N ILE A 14 18.51 12.41 -11.14
CA ILE A 14 17.33 11.67 -11.64
C ILE A 14 16.08 12.09 -10.87
N GLU A 15 16.20 12.27 -9.56
CA GLU A 15 15.12 12.76 -8.71
C GLU A 15 14.72 14.20 -9.10
N GLU A 16 15.68 15.10 -9.32
CA GLU A 16 15.42 16.45 -9.86
C GLU A 16 14.80 16.44 -11.27
N LEU A 17 15.25 15.56 -12.17
CA LEU A 17 14.69 15.42 -13.52
C LEU A 17 13.24 14.92 -13.50
N SER A 18 12.80 14.23 -12.43
CA SER A 18 11.43 13.75 -12.26
C SER A 18 10.42 14.89 -11.97
N PHE A 19 10.90 16.05 -11.49
CA PHE A 19 10.06 17.21 -11.15
C PHE A 19 9.87 18.20 -12.31
N LEU A 20 10.52 17.96 -13.45
CA LEU A 20 10.26 18.75 -14.65
C LEU A 20 8.89 18.40 -15.24
N PRO A 21 8.11 19.42 -15.67
CA PRO A 21 6.82 19.15 -16.28
C PRO A 21 7.03 18.36 -17.56
N ARG A 22 6.39 17.18 -17.66
CA ARG A 22 6.39 16.35 -18.88
C ARG A 22 5.95 17.14 -20.10
N ASN A 23 4.99 18.06 -19.92
CA ASN A 23 4.58 19.02 -20.93
C ASN A 23 4.75 20.47 -20.43
N PRO A 24 5.83 21.16 -20.83
CA PRO A 24 6.10 22.54 -20.40
C PRO A 24 5.04 23.55 -20.86
N THR A 25 4.37 23.30 -21.99
CA THR A 25 3.33 24.22 -22.51
C THR A 25 2.08 24.18 -21.65
N VAL A 26 1.64 22.99 -21.27
CA VAL A 26 0.51 22.81 -20.35
C VAL A 26 0.82 23.46 -19.01
N ALA A 27 1.99 23.17 -18.42
CA ALA A 27 2.42 23.77 -17.16
C ALA A 27 2.43 25.31 -17.21
N ARG A 28 2.90 25.88 -18.34
CA ARG A 28 2.90 27.34 -18.55
C ARG A 28 1.50 27.93 -18.56
N ILE A 29 0.54 27.28 -19.23
CA ILE A 29 -0.86 27.74 -19.27
C ILE A 29 -1.42 27.81 -17.84
N PHE A 30 -1.30 26.72 -17.06
CA PHE A 30 -1.78 26.67 -15.68
C PHE A 30 -1.14 27.74 -14.78
N ARG A 31 0.15 28.07 -15.02
CA ARG A 31 0.84 29.15 -14.31
C ARG A 31 0.33 30.54 -14.70
N VAL A 32 0.09 30.80 -15.99
CA VAL A 32 -0.43 32.10 -16.48
C VAL A 32 -1.82 32.39 -15.92
N ILE A 33 -2.69 31.38 -15.85
CA ILE A 33 -4.04 31.52 -15.28
C ILE A 33 -4.06 31.42 -13.74
N ARG A 34 -2.89 31.36 -13.09
CA ARG A 34 -2.72 31.30 -11.63
C ARG A 34 -3.40 30.11 -10.95
N LEU A 35 -3.55 29.01 -11.66
CA LEU A 35 -4.00 27.73 -11.09
C LEU A 35 -2.84 26.85 -10.62
N SER A 36 -1.60 27.22 -10.94
CA SER A 36 -0.40 26.51 -10.52
C SER A 36 0.75 27.48 -10.24
N GLU A 37 1.62 27.11 -9.31
CA GLU A 37 2.82 27.85 -8.93
C GLU A 37 4.04 27.41 -9.76
N ASN A 38 5.24 27.68 -9.26
CA ASN A 38 6.46 27.13 -9.85
C ASN A 38 6.53 25.61 -9.61
N ALA A 39 7.12 24.89 -10.57
CA ALA A 39 7.33 23.45 -10.48
C ALA A 39 8.04 23.07 -9.16
N GLY A 40 7.62 21.94 -8.56
CA GLY A 40 8.15 21.43 -7.29
C GLY A 40 7.33 21.85 -6.06
N SER A 41 7.01 23.14 -5.92
CA SER A 41 6.36 23.69 -4.71
C SER A 41 5.00 23.10 -4.35
N GLY A 42 4.27 22.55 -5.33
CA GLY A 42 2.95 21.96 -5.12
C GLY A 42 2.99 20.71 -4.25
N PHE A 43 4.00 19.86 -4.39
CA PHE A 43 4.12 18.63 -3.59
C PHE A 43 4.40 18.96 -2.12
N ASP A 44 5.32 19.87 -1.86
CA ASP A 44 5.64 20.32 -0.49
C ASP A 44 4.39 20.85 0.24
N LYS A 45 3.57 21.64 -0.46
CA LYS A 45 2.32 22.17 0.10
C LYS A 45 1.27 21.10 0.33
N MET A 46 1.12 20.16 -0.60
CA MET A 46 0.19 19.04 -0.45
C MET A 46 0.59 18.14 0.72
N PHE A 47 1.85 17.74 0.80
CA PHE A 47 2.33 16.82 1.82
C PHE A 47 2.40 17.48 3.19
N GLY A 48 2.93 18.70 3.27
CA GLY A 48 2.93 19.49 4.50
C GLY A 48 1.52 19.84 4.98
N GLY A 49 0.63 20.20 4.06
CA GLY A 49 -0.78 20.46 4.34
C GLY A 49 -1.50 19.22 4.87
N TRP A 50 -1.32 18.07 4.22
CA TRP A 50 -1.91 16.81 4.66
C TRP A 50 -1.42 16.38 6.04
N LYS A 51 -0.11 16.41 6.26
CA LYS A 51 0.51 16.12 7.56
C LYS A 51 -0.01 17.02 8.68
N SER A 52 -0.32 18.28 8.38
CA SER A 52 -0.88 19.22 9.36
C SER A 52 -2.31 18.90 9.79
N TYR A 53 -3.08 18.19 8.97
CA TYR A 53 -4.49 17.85 9.23
C TYR A 53 -4.63 16.45 9.81
N ASP A 54 -4.01 15.46 9.17
CA ASP A 54 -4.19 14.05 9.50
C ASP A 54 -3.00 13.41 10.22
N GLU A 55 -1.88 14.13 10.44
CA GLU A 55 -0.63 13.62 11.04
C GLU A 55 0.01 12.40 10.32
N VAL A 56 -0.54 11.98 9.19
CA VAL A 56 -0.03 10.89 8.35
C VAL A 56 0.60 11.48 7.08
N GLU A 57 1.68 10.89 6.60
CA GLU A 57 2.31 11.29 5.34
C GLU A 57 1.65 10.59 4.14
N PRO A 58 1.46 11.27 3.00
CA PRO A 58 0.95 10.64 1.79
C PRO A 58 1.90 9.56 1.26
N GLU A 59 1.34 8.43 0.83
CA GLU A 59 2.12 7.34 0.25
C GLU A 59 2.33 7.59 -1.25
N VAL A 60 3.59 7.62 -1.68
CA VAL A 60 3.97 7.78 -3.10
C VAL A 60 4.49 6.45 -3.62
N SER A 61 3.89 5.95 -4.70
CA SER A 61 4.32 4.73 -5.41
C SER A 61 4.33 5.01 -6.91
N GLY A 62 5.11 4.24 -7.68
CA GLY A 62 5.19 4.46 -9.12
C GLY A 62 6.17 3.52 -9.80
N GLU A 63 6.04 3.46 -11.12
CA GLU A 63 6.99 2.80 -12.01
C GLU A 63 7.61 3.84 -12.94
N VAL A 64 8.22 3.43 -14.06
CA VAL A 64 8.94 4.33 -14.97
C VAL A 64 8.00 5.29 -15.71
N ASP A 65 6.77 4.85 -15.98
CA ASP A 65 5.78 5.55 -16.82
C ASP A 65 4.62 6.16 -16.03
N TYR A 66 4.45 5.83 -14.75
CA TYR A 66 3.41 6.40 -13.91
C TYR A 66 3.85 6.61 -12.46
N TYR A 67 3.13 7.50 -11.78
CA TYR A 67 3.17 7.65 -10.34
C TYR A 67 1.74 7.67 -9.78
N LYS A 68 1.60 7.26 -8.52
CA LYS A 68 0.36 7.17 -7.75
C LYS A 68 0.63 7.73 -6.36
N ILE A 69 -0.22 8.65 -5.92
CA ILE A 69 -0.14 9.25 -4.59
C ILE A 69 -1.44 8.94 -3.85
N VAL A 70 -1.33 8.43 -2.62
CA VAL A 70 -2.46 8.06 -1.77
C VAL A 70 -2.47 8.94 -0.53
N PHE A 71 -3.61 9.58 -0.28
CA PHE A 71 -3.85 10.44 0.88
C PHE A 71 -4.81 9.73 1.85
N PRO A 72 -4.30 9.11 2.93
CA PRO A 72 -5.14 8.37 3.88
C PRO A 72 -5.87 9.31 4.85
N LEU A 73 -7.17 9.08 5.05
CA LEU A 73 -8.11 9.95 5.80
C LEU A 73 -8.24 9.64 7.31
N GLU A 74 -7.52 8.64 7.84
CA GLU A 74 -7.62 8.25 9.26
C GLU A 74 -6.26 8.25 9.94
N LYS A 75 -6.18 8.88 11.13
CA LYS A 75 -5.09 8.62 12.08
C LYS A 75 -5.13 7.15 12.44
N VAL A 76 -4.08 6.42 12.08
CA VAL A 76 -3.86 5.03 12.52
C VAL A 76 -3.71 5.07 14.04
N THR A 77 -4.82 4.89 14.77
CA THR A 77 -4.81 4.87 16.23
C THR A 77 -4.43 3.47 16.69
N GLU A 78 -3.26 3.35 17.30
CA GLU A 78 -2.91 2.21 18.15
C GLU A 78 -3.85 2.20 19.36
N ILE A 79 -4.82 1.29 19.44
CA ILE A 79 -5.65 1.14 20.66
C ILE A 79 -5.66 -0.31 21.15
N ARG A 80 -5.30 -0.41 22.43
CA ARG A 80 -5.17 -1.58 23.30
C ARG A 80 -6.53 -2.17 23.71
N ASP A 81 -6.49 -3.47 24.02
CA ASP A 81 -7.56 -4.43 24.37
C ASP A 81 -8.74 -3.94 25.26
N SER A 82 -9.93 -4.57 25.09
CA SER A 82 -10.57 -5.50 26.07
C SER A 82 -12.09 -5.73 25.86
N ASN A 83 -12.46 -7.01 25.62
CA ASN A 83 -13.67 -7.77 26.04
C ASN A 83 -15.14 -7.41 25.59
N ALA A 84 -15.88 -8.47 25.22
CA ALA A 84 -17.22 -8.65 24.57
C ALA A 84 -18.48 -8.23 25.40
N PRO A 85 -19.80 -8.47 25.03
CA PRO A 85 -20.42 -9.18 23.88
C PRO A 85 -21.73 -8.60 23.21
N VAL A 86 -22.02 -9.12 22.00
CA VAL A 86 -23.31 -9.43 21.29
C VAL A 86 -24.60 -8.62 21.58
N ASN A 87 -24.99 -7.72 20.65
CA ASN A 87 -26.31 -7.69 19.98
C ASN A 87 -26.31 -6.66 18.83
N ALA A 88 -26.78 -7.08 17.65
CA ALA A 88 -26.70 -6.30 16.41
C ALA A 88 -27.67 -5.11 16.35
N PRO A 89 -27.25 -4.02 15.69
CA PRO A 89 -28.05 -3.49 14.60
C PRO A 89 -27.23 -3.32 13.31
N VAL A 90 -27.94 -3.40 12.18
CA VAL A 90 -27.45 -3.36 10.81
C VAL A 90 -26.95 -1.93 10.47
N ASN A 91 -25.73 -1.62 10.89
CA ASN A 91 -24.83 -0.55 10.42
C ASN A 91 -23.50 -0.67 11.19
N ALA A 92 -22.79 -1.78 10.97
CA ALA A 92 -21.58 -2.08 11.73
C ALA A 92 -20.37 -1.31 11.18
N PRO A 93 -19.56 -0.65 12.03
CA PRO A 93 -18.27 -0.12 11.64
C PRO A 93 -17.36 -1.28 11.19
N ILE A 94 -16.71 -1.13 10.04
CA ILE A 94 -15.92 -2.19 9.37
C ILE A 94 -14.59 -2.48 10.09
N ASN A 95 -14.30 -1.85 11.22
CA ASN A 95 -13.01 -1.98 11.91
C ASN A 95 -13.14 -2.63 13.30
N ALA A 96 -13.53 -3.92 13.31
CA ALA A 96 -13.11 -4.80 14.40
C ALA A 96 -11.64 -5.16 14.17
N PRO A 97 -10.78 -5.22 15.21
CA PRO A 97 -9.42 -5.72 15.08
C PRO A 97 -9.51 -7.12 14.53
N VAL A 98 -9.04 -7.30 13.30
CA VAL A 98 -9.25 -8.59 12.67
C VAL A 98 -8.22 -9.54 13.24
N LYS A 99 -8.61 -10.23 14.31
CA LYS A 99 -7.83 -11.27 14.95
C LYS A 99 -7.53 -12.33 13.89
N LEU A 100 -6.28 -12.42 13.46
CA LEU A 100 -5.85 -13.53 12.63
C LEU A 100 -6.05 -14.80 13.43
N THR A 101 -6.68 -15.79 12.82
CA THR A 101 -6.64 -17.13 13.38
C THR A 101 -5.23 -17.70 13.22
N ILE A 102 -4.81 -18.61 14.09
CA ILE A 102 -3.53 -19.33 13.95
C ILE A 102 -3.36 -19.88 12.52
N SER A 103 -4.47 -20.36 11.95
CA SER A 103 -4.52 -20.86 10.59
C SER A 103 -4.33 -19.81 9.50
N GLU A 104 -4.72 -18.56 9.73
CA GLU A 104 -4.48 -17.46 8.80
C GLU A 104 -3.03 -16.97 8.90
N GLU A 105 -2.45 -16.95 10.11
CA GLU A 105 -1.05 -16.62 10.36
C GLU A 105 -0.10 -17.59 9.65
N GLU A 106 -0.33 -18.89 9.82
CA GLU A 106 0.42 -19.97 9.16
C GLU A 106 0.37 -19.85 7.62
N ILE A 107 -0.79 -19.45 7.07
CA ILE A 107 -0.94 -19.21 5.62
C ILE A 107 -0.08 -18.03 5.18
N LEU A 108 -0.06 -16.94 5.95
CA LEU A 108 0.74 -15.76 5.63
C LEU A 108 2.23 -16.07 5.68
N GLU A 109 2.70 -16.82 6.67
CA GLU A 109 4.10 -17.25 6.74
C GLU A 109 4.51 -18.09 5.53
N LEU A 110 3.65 -19.02 5.08
CA LEU A 110 3.93 -19.80 3.88
C LEU A 110 4.00 -18.93 2.61
N ILE A 111 3.14 -17.92 2.52
CA ILE A 111 3.13 -16.97 1.40
C ILE A 111 4.34 -16.02 1.44
N GLU A 112 4.79 -15.60 2.63
CA GLU A 112 6.00 -14.79 2.78
C GLU A 112 7.26 -15.56 2.37
N ASN A 113 7.28 -16.87 2.64
CA ASN A 113 8.39 -17.74 2.23
C ASN A 113 8.38 -18.05 0.73
N ASP A 114 7.21 -18.19 0.11
CA ASP A 114 7.06 -18.36 -1.34
C ASP A 114 5.88 -17.55 -1.88
N ILE A 115 6.19 -16.41 -2.51
CA ILE A 115 5.19 -15.51 -3.09
C ILE A 115 4.39 -16.15 -4.24
N ASN A 116 4.86 -17.23 -4.86
CA ASN A 116 4.18 -17.93 -5.95
C ASN A 116 3.40 -19.16 -5.49
N ILE A 117 3.33 -19.38 -4.18
CA ILE A 117 2.72 -20.57 -3.61
C ILE A 117 1.26 -20.72 -4.03
N THR A 118 0.87 -21.95 -4.35
CA THR A 118 -0.50 -22.27 -4.78
C THR A 118 -1.39 -22.65 -3.60
N TYR A 119 -2.70 -22.61 -3.82
CA TYR A 119 -3.68 -23.09 -2.84
C TYR A 119 -3.45 -24.54 -2.42
N ASP A 120 -3.02 -25.38 -3.35
CA ASP A 120 -2.84 -26.82 -3.16
C ASP A 120 -1.59 -27.08 -2.30
N THR A 121 -0.49 -26.39 -2.58
CA THR A 121 0.74 -26.48 -1.77
C THR A 121 0.53 -25.99 -0.35
N ILE A 122 -0.24 -24.91 -0.13
CA ILE A 122 -0.58 -24.44 1.23
C ILE A 122 -1.43 -25.49 1.96
N ALA A 123 -2.39 -26.10 1.27
CA ALA A 123 -3.27 -27.12 1.83
C ALA A 123 -2.48 -28.36 2.28
N GLU A 124 -1.52 -28.81 1.47
CA GLU A 124 -0.61 -29.90 1.78
C GLU A 124 0.30 -29.57 2.97
N SER A 125 0.94 -28.39 2.97
CA SER A 125 1.84 -27.97 4.05
C SER A 125 1.14 -27.85 5.42
N LEU A 126 -0.12 -27.40 5.44
CA LEU A 126 -0.88 -27.22 6.68
C LEU A 126 -1.77 -28.42 7.04
N GLY A 127 -1.83 -29.45 6.20
CA GLY A 127 -2.71 -30.60 6.39
C GLY A 127 -4.21 -30.23 6.42
N LYS A 128 -4.60 -29.18 5.68
CA LYS A 128 -5.97 -28.63 5.70
C LYS A 128 -6.65 -28.84 4.35
N ASN A 129 -7.98 -28.89 4.34
CA ASN A 129 -8.73 -28.97 3.10
C ASN A 129 -8.52 -27.70 2.26
N ARG A 130 -8.30 -27.85 0.95
CA ARG A 130 -8.19 -26.77 -0.03
C ARG A 130 -9.30 -25.72 0.10
N THR A 131 -10.53 -26.15 0.36
CA THR A 131 -11.70 -25.28 0.55
C THR A 131 -11.55 -24.37 1.77
N THR A 132 -10.95 -24.88 2.84
CA THR A 132 -10.64 -24.11 4.06
C THR A 132 -9.57 -23.06 3.77
N ILE A 133 -8.51 -23.43 3.04
CA ILE A 133 -7.47 -22.49 2.61
C ILE A 133 -8.05 -21.38 1.72
N MET A 134 -8.89 -21.74 0.75
CA MET A 134 -9.53 -20.76 -0.14
C MET A 134 -10.40 -19.77 0.65
N ARG A 135 -11.16 -20.25 1.63
CA ARG A 135 -11.97 -19.39 2.52
C ARG A 135 -11.09 -18.45 3.34
N ASN A 136 -10.00 -18.94 3.92
CA ASN A 136 -9.09 -18.11 4.72
C ASN A 136 -8.36 -17.07 3.85
N ILE A 137 -7.84 -17.45 2.68
CA ILE A 137 -7.24 -16.51 1.73
C ILE A 137 -8.25 -15.47 1.26
N LYS A 138 -9.50 -15.85 1.00
CA LYS A 138 -10.56 -14.88 0.67
C LYS A 138 -10.76 -13.89 1.80
N LYS A 139 -10.86 -14.35 3.06
CA LYS A 139 -10.94 -13.44 4.21
C LYS A 139 -9.74 -12.51 4.30
N LEU A 140 -8.52 -13.02 4.12
CA LEU A 140 -7.29 -12.21 4.13
C LEU A 140 -7.29 -11.14 3.02
N LYS A 141 -7.81 -11.47 1.83
CA LYS A 141 -8.00 -10.50 0.74
C LYS A 141 -9.07 -9.47 1.07
N ASP A 142 -10.22 -9.90 1.57
CA ASP A 142 -11.33 -9.02 1.93
C ASP A 142 -10.93 -8.05 3.06
N ARG A 143 -10.01 -8.48 3.93
CA ARG A 143 -9.38 -7.66 5.00
C ARG A 143 -8.23 -6.78 4.51
N GLY A 144 -7.83 -6.88 3.24
CA GLY A 144 -6.71 -6.13 2.69
C GLY A 144 -5.32 -6.55 3.18
N ILE A 145 -5.20 -7.71 3.84
CA ILE A 145 -3.92 -8.23 4.39
C ILE A 145 -3.14 -9.00 3.32
N LEU A 146 -3.83 -9.49 2.28
CA LEU A 146 -3.23 -10.26 1.21
C LEU A 146 -3.76 -9.79 -0.14
N THR A 147 -2.87 -9.50 -1.07
CA THR A 147 -3.23 -9.11 -2.44
C THR A 147 -2.53 -10.03 -3.43
N ARG A 148 -3.19 -10.32 -4.56
CA ARG A 148 -2.57 -11.03 -5.68
C ARG A 148 -2.30 -10.03 -6.80
N ILE A 149 -1.05 -9.94 -7.26
CA ILE A 149 -0.65 -9.10 -8.38
C ILE A 149 -0.37 -9.99 -9.60
N GLY A 150 -0.97 -9.65 -10.74
CA GLY A 150 -0.79 -10.35 -12.00
C GLY A 150 -1.97 -11.25 -12.40
N SER A 151 -1.76 -12.07 -13.44
CA SER A 151 -2.83 -12.93 -14.01
C SER A 151 -3.15 -14.13 -13.11
N ASP A 152 -4.30 -14.78 -13.33
CA ASP A 152 -4.67 -15.96 -12.55
C ASP A 152 -3.67 -17.12 -12.64
N LYS A 153 -2.87 -17.17 -13.72
CA LYS A 153 -1.88 -18.22 -13.99
C LYS A 153 -0.45 -17.84 -13.63
N THR A 154 -0.12 -16.55 -13.60
CA THR A 154 1.26 -16.06 -13.44
C THR A 154 1.42 -15.03 -12.32
N GLY A 155 0.33 -14.70 -11.61
CA GLY A 155 0.33 -13.71 -10.55
C GLY A 155 0.86 -14.29 -9.24
N HIS A 156 1.56 -13.44 -8.49
CA HIS A 156 2.16 -13.71 -7.19
C HIS A 156 1.38 -13.02 -6.07
N TRP A 157 1.59 -13.49 -4.86
CA TRP A 157 0.99 -12.99 -3.64
C TRP A 157 1.87 -11.93 -2.98
N ILE A 158 1.22 -10.92 -2.39
CA ILE A 158 1.84 -9.88 -1.59
C ILE A 158 1.10 -9.78 -0.27
N VAL A 159 1.85 -9.97 0.82
CA VAL A 159 1.35 -9.75 2.19
C VAL A 159 1.53 -8.28 2.53
N ILE A 160 0.43 -7.65 2.96
CA ILE A 160 0.38 -6.27 3.41
C ILE A 160 0.26 -6.34 4.94
N ARG A 161 1.39 -6.53 5.62
CA ARG A 161 1.49 -6.38 7.08
C ARG A 161 1.56 -4.88 7.39
N LYS A 162 0.63 -4.40 8.22
CA LYS A 162 0.67 -3.06 8.83
C LYS A 162 1.50 -3.09 10.10
#